data_AF-A0A1G0G793-F1
#
_entry.id   AF-A0A1G0G793-F1
#
_cell.length_a   1.000
_cell.length_b   1.000
_cell.length_c   1.000
_cell.angle_alpha   90.00
_cell.angle_beta   90.00
_cell.angle_gamma   90.00
#
_symmetry.space_group_name_H-M   'P 1'
#
loop_
_entity.id
_entity.type
_entity.pdbx_description
1 polymer ?
#
loop_
_entity_poly.entity_id
_entity_poly.type
_entity_poly.pdbx_seq_one_letter_code
_entity_poly.pdbx_strand_id
1 'polypeptide(L)'
;MTFKKIIFICVFLPATLFSAVHFPPQCRVSGLRYSKHAILFFSQHTAKPRLYVMTNISKNLIWLTHERKNPGVGAGWDSQLRSKRWSALLVTQRQLDLQCHVQLHSGTIKMIPCEKVLRACQFSQFYFQNPMSGGFWVVEDLPIKALEKRIQARGFHVTGLQQQ
;
A
#
# COMPACT_ATOMS: atom_id res chain seq x y z
N MET A 1 -38.16 -11.75 55.59
CA MET A 1 -36.94 -11.94 54.78
C MET A 1 -37.25 -11.56 53.34
N THR A 2 -36.79 -10.39 52.90
CA THR A 2 -37.09 -9.80 51.58
C THR A 2 -35.92 -10.07 50.62
N PHE A 3 -36.16 -10.93 49.63
CA PHE A 3 -35.17 -11.29 48.61
C PHE A 3 -34.99 -10.14 47.60
N LYS A 4 -33.82 -9.51 47.64
CA LYS A 4 -33.42 -8.41 46.75
C LYS A 4 -33.00 -9.00 45.39
N LYS A 5 -33.80 -8.79 44.34
CA LYS A 5 -33.48 -9.24 42.97
C LYS A 5 -32.33 -8.40 42.40
N ILE A 6 -31.16 -9.00 42.26
CA ILE A 6 -30.00 -8.39 41.60
C ILE A 6 -30.17 -8.60 40.09
N ILE A 7 -30.43 -7.51 39.36
CA ILE A 7 -30.48 -7.51 37.89
C ILE A 7 -29.04 -7.42 37.39
N PHE A 8 -28.54 -8.51 36.80
CA PHE A 8 -27.23 -8.58 36.17
C PHE A 8 -27.32 -8.01 34.75
N ILE A 9 -26.91 -6.75 34.56
CA ILE A 9 -26.86 -6.11 33.24
C ILE A 9 -25.60 -6.62 32.52
N CYS A 10 -25.77 -7.54 31.56
CA CYS A 10 -24.72 -7.95 30.63
C CYS A 10 -24.41 -6.77 29.69
N VAL A 11 -23.34 -6.04 29.99
CA VAL A 11 -22.76 -5.04 29.07
C VAL A 11 -22.14 -5.80 27.90
N PHE A 12 -22.88 -5.93 26.80
CA PHE A 12 -22.33 -6.39 25.52
C PHE A 12 -21.37 -5.32 24.99
N LEU A 13 -20.06 -5.47 25.25
CA LEU A 13 -19.05 -4.69 24.55
C LEU A 13 -19.09 -5.10 23.07
N PRO A 14 -19.37 -4.19 22.11
CA PRO A 14 -19.28 -4.52 20.70
C PRO A 14 -17.80 -4.77 20.36
N ALA A 15 -17.46 -6.03 20.07
CA ALA A 15 -16.17 -6.38 19.50
C ALA A 15 -16.06 -5.71 18.12
N THR A 16 -15.28 -4.64 18.03
CA THR A 16 -14.97 -4.02 16.75
C THR A 16 -14.06 -4.96 15.97
N LEU A 17 -14.63 -5.66 15.00
CA LEU A 17 -13.89 -6.49 14.06
C LEU A 17 -13.04 -5.56 13.16
N PHE A 18 -11.78 -5.34 13.53
CA PHE A 18 -10.81 -4.78 12.60
C PHE A 18 -10.48 -5.85 11.57
N SER A 19 -11.00 -5.70 10.35
CA SER A 19 -10.56 -6.55 9.23
C SER A 19 -9.08 -6.26 8.98
N ALA A 20 -8.21 -7.21 9.36
CA ALA A 20 -6.82 -7.18 8.96
C ALA A 20 -6.74 -7.11 7.43
N VAL A 21 -5.81 -6.31 6.90
CA VAL A 21 -5.53 -6.32 5.46
C VAL A 21 -4.89 -7.64 5.11
N HIS A 22 -5.53 -8.36 4.19
CA HIS A 22 -4.99 -9.58 3.63
C HIS A 22 -4.09 -9.21 2.46
N PHE A 23 -2.78 -9.34 2.65
CA PHE A 23 -1.81 -9.14 1.58
C PHE A 23 -1.82 -10.33 0.61
N PRO A 24 -1.42 -10.12 -0.66
CA PRO A 24 -1.18 -11.23 -1.57
C PRO A 24 -0.18 -12.24 -0.96
N PRO A 25 -0.31 -13.53 -1.26
CA PRO A 25 0.67 -14.54 -0.87
C PRO A 25 2.11 -14.10 -1.17
N GLN A 26 3.05 -14.47 -0.30
CA GLN A 26 4.48 -14.12 -0.39
C GLN A 26 4.82 -12.62 -0.35
N CYS A 27 3.82 -11.75 -0.17
CA CYS A 27 4.03 -10.35 0.11
C CYS A 27 4.18 -10.14 1.62
N ARG A 28 5.34 -9.65 2.07
CA ARG A 28 5.67 -9.45 3.49
C ARG A 28 5.91 -7.99 3.79
N VAL A 29 5.53 -7.53 4.98
CA VAL A 29 5.83 -6.16 5.42
C VAL A 29 7.32 -6.09 5.78
N SER A 30 8.15 -5.79 4.79
CA SER A 30 9.60 -5.68 4.91
C SER A 30 10.16 -4.63 3.95
N GLY A 31 11.35 -4.12 4.23
CA GLY A 31 12.03 -3.18 3.32
C GLY A 31 11.39 -1.79 3.24
N LEU A 32 10.41 -1.49 4.09
CA LEU A 32 9.67 -0.23 4.12
C LEU A 32 9.54 0.32 5.55
N ARG A 33 9.34 1.63 5.67
CA ARG A 33 9.07 2.33 6.94
C ARG A 33 8.08 3.48 6.73
N TYR A 34 7.15 3.69 7.65
CA TYR A 34 6.33 4.91 7.67
C TYR A 34 7.05 6.04 8.39
N SER A 35 6.98 7.25 7.85
CA SER A 35 7.62 8.45 8.41
C SER A 35 6.74 9.66 8.17
N LYS A 36 6.03 10.11 9.21
CA LYS A 36 5.07 11.22 9.12
C LYS A 36 4.09 10.99 7.96
N HIS A 37 4.13 11.84 6.95
CA HIS A 37 3.26 11.82 5.77
C HIS A 37 3.76 10.95 4.62
N ALA A 38 4.87 10.22 4.79
CA ALA A 38 5.47 9.41 3.75
C ALA A 38 5.59 7.94 4.13
N ILE A 39 5.59 7.08 3.11
CA ILE A 39 6.15 5.73 3.18
C ILE A 39 7.52 5.76 2.50
N LEU A 40 8.54 5.24 3.20
CA LEU A 40 9.90 5.12 2.72
C LEU A 40 10.14 3.68 2.29
N PHE A 41 10.52 3.49 1.04
CA PHE A 41 10.96 2.20 0.51
C PHE A 41 12.48 2.09 0.55
N PHE A 42 12.97 0.85 0.54
CA PHE A 42 14.40 0.55 0.44
C PHE A 42 15.24 0.94 1.66
N SER A 43 14.74 0.63 2.87
CA SER A 43 15.45 0.96 4.11
C SER A 43 16.79 0.24 4.36
N GLN A 44 17.19 -0.75 3.54
CA GLN A 44 18.37 -1.59 3.82
C GLN A 44 19.08 -2.01 2.50
N HIS A 45 20.29 -1.49 2.30
CA HIS A 45 21.33 -1.76 1.30
C HIS A 45 21.07 -2.87 0.25
N THR A 46 20.94 -2.47 -1.02
CA THR A 46 21.45 -3.14 -2.26
C THR A 46 20.82 -2.46 -3.49
N ALA A 47 21.51 -2.46 -4.63
CA ALA A 47 20.99 -1.96 -5.93
C ALA A 47 19.96 -2.92 -6.58
N LYS A 48 19.42 -3.89 -5.82
CA LYS A 48 18.52 -4.91 -6.34
C LYS A 48 17.10 -4.35 -6.43
N PRO A 49 16.44 -4.42 -7.59
CA PRO A 49 15.03 -4.05 -7.73
C PRO A 49 14.12 -4.77 -6.72
N ARG A 50 13.12 -4.07 -6.18
CA ARG A 50 12.10 -4.63 -5.29
C ARG A 50 10.72 -4.24 -5.78
N LEU A 51 9.81 -5.20 -5.76
CA LEU A 51 8.42 -5.00 -6.11
C LEU A 51 7.61 -4.82 -4.83
N TYR A 52 7.08 -3.62 -4.62
CA TYR A 52 6.15 -3.32 -3.55
C TYR A 52 4.72 -3.34 -4.09
N VAL A 53 3.80 -3.78 -3.26
CA VAL A 53 2.37 -3.66 -3.49
C VAL A 53 1.77 -2.86 -2.36
N MET A 54 0.85 -1.98 -2.68
CA MET A 54 0.19 -1.12 -1.71
C MET A 54 -1.31 -1.02 -1.95
N THR A 55 -2.06 -0.84 -0.86
CA THR A 55 -3.50 -0.68 -0.88
C THR A 55 -3.94 0.49 -0.02
N ASN A 56 -4.95 1.21 -0.51
CA ASN A 56 -5.63 2.24 0.25
C ASN A 56 -6.69 1.62 1.16
N ILE A 57 -6.45 1.69 2.47
CA ILE A 57 -7.36 1.19 3.50
C ILE A 57 -8.38 2.23 3.96
N SER A 58 -8.24 3.47 3.53
CA SER A 58 -9.19 4.55 3.84
C SER A 58 -10.42 4.47 2.95
N LYS A 59 -11.46 5.25 3.30
CA LYS A 59 -12.69 5.39 2.48
C LYS A 59 -12.53 6.38 1.33
N ASN A 60 -11.52 7.25 1.40
CA ASN A 60 -11.33 8.36 0.47
C ASN A 60 -10.32 7.99 -0.62
N LEU A 61 -10.35 8.70 -1.75
CA LEU A 61 -9.25 8.65 -2.72
C LEU A 61 -7.98 9.21 -2.06
N ILE A 62 -6.85 8.54 -2.27
CA ILE A 62 -5.54 9.09 -1.91
C ILE A 62 -4.69 9.30 -3.15
N TRP A 63 -3.80 10.28 -3.05
CA TRP A 63 -2.73 10.55 -3.99
C TRP A 63 -1.40 10.15 -3.35
N LEU A 64 -0.59 9.44 -4.12
CA LEU A 64 0.76 9.02 -3.76
C LEU A 64 1.73 9.81 -4.62
N THR A 65 2.52 10.67 -3.99
CA THR A 65 3.38 11.64 -4.68
C THR A 65 4.83 11.43 -4.28
N HIS A 66 5.72 11.26 -5.25
CA HIS A 66 7.16 11.39 -5.04
C HIS A 66 7.61 12.82 -5.38
N GLU A 67 7.97 13.62 -4.37
CA GLU A 67 8.52 14.95 -4.59
C GLU A 67 9.99 14.86 -5.04
N ARG A 68 10.29 15.30 -6.27
CA ARG A 68 11.68 15.47 -6.70
C ARG A 68 12.23 16.78 -6.18
N LYS A 69 13.44 16.76 -5.61
CA LYS A 69 14.17 17.97 -5.20
C LYS A 69 14.49 18.94 -6.35
N ASN A 70 14.50 18.46 -7.61
CA ASN A 70 14.76 19.25 -8.81
C ASN A 70 13.68 18.95 -9.89
N PRO A 71 12.67 19.81 -10.09
CA PRO A 71 11.55 19.57 -11.01
C PRO A 71 11.92 19.65 -12.50
N GLY A 72 13.13 20.10 -12.85
CA GLY A 72 13.57 20.25 -14.25
C GLY A 72 14.01 18.97 -14.96
N VAL A 73 14.09 17.82 -14.27
CA VAL A 73 14.56 16.55 -14.86
C VAL A 73 13.66 15.41 -14.42
N GLY A 74 12.68 15.06 -15.25
CA GLY A 74 11.79 13.89 -15.13
C GLY A 74 10.42 14.18 -14.52
N ALA A 75 9.38 13.55 -15.09
CA ALA A 75 8.00 13.66 -14.61
C ALA A 75 7.89 13.25 -13.13
N GLY A 76 7.14 14.03 -12.34
CA GLY A 76 6.76 13.66 -10.98
C GLY A 76 6.03 12.30 -10.97
N TRP A 77 6.14 11.56 -9.87
CA TRP A 77 5.45 10.28 -9.74
C TRP A 77 4.22 10.48 -8.87
N ASP A 78 3.12 10.83 -9.52
CA ASP A 78 1.81 10.96 -8.90
C ASP A 78 0.93 9.79 -9.31
N SER A 79 0.36 9.10 -8.34
CA SER A 79 -0.61 8.03 -8.57
C SER A 79 -1.85 8.20 -7.70
N GLN A 80 -3.01 8.04 -8.32
CA GLN A 80 -4.29 7.97 -7.62
C GLN A 80 -4.55 6.54 -7.16
N LEU A 81 -4.98 6.36 -5.91
CA LEU A 81 -5.35 5.06 -5.38
C LEU A 81 -6.70 5.15 -4.65
N ARG A 82 -7.76 4.61 -5.26
CA ARG A 82 -9.10 4.63 -4.65
C ARG A 82 -9.20 3.62 -3.50
N SER A 83 -10.22 3.80 -2.67
CA SER A 83 -10.50 2.94 -1.53
C SER A 83 -10.53 1.45 -1.92
N LYS A 84 -9.83 0.61 -1.15
CA LYS A 84 -9.72 -0.85 -1.34
C LYS A 84 -9.14 -1.30 -2.69
N ARG A 85 -8.47 -0.38 -3.40
CA ARG A 85 -7.73 -0.71 -4.63
C ARG A 85 -6.25 -0.85 -4.31
N TRP A 86 -5.53 -1.41 -5.28
CA TRP A 86 -4.16 -1.86 -5.16
C TRP A 86 -3.31 -1.32 -6.29
N SER A 87 -2.11 -0.87 -5.98
CA SER A 87 -1.06 -0.51 -6.94
C SER A 87 0.19 -1.33 -6.66
N ALA A 88 1.03 -1.51 -7.68
CA ALA A 88 2.35 -2.11 -7.52
C ALA A 88 3.42 -1.22 -8.13
N LEU A 89 4.54 -1.12 -7.42
CA LEU A 89 5.64 -0.22 -7.74
C LEU A 89 6.94 -1.01 -7.75
N LEU A 90 7.63 -0.97 -8.88
CA LEU A 90 9.02 -1.40 -8.93
C LEU A 90 9.86 -0.25 -8.42
N VAL A 91 10.65 -0.49 -7.38
CA VAL A 91 11.61 0.48 -6.88
C VAL A 91 13.01 -0.09 -7.09
N THR A 92 13.91 0.72 -7.63
CA THR A 92 15.31 0.34 -7.92
C THR A 92 16.32 1.27 -7.24
N GLN A 93 15.85 2.40 -6.71
CA GLN A 93 16.68 3.42 -6.05
C GLN A 93 16.80 3.14 -4.55
N ARG A 94 17.92 3.54 -3.95
CA ARG A 94 18.24 3.25 -2.54
C ARG A 94 17.29 3.89 -1.53
N GLN A 95 16.58 4.96 -1.89
CA GLN A 95 15.61 5.62 -1.03
C GLN A 95 14.56 6.26 -1.94
N LEU A 96 13.36 5.69 -1.95
CA LEU A 96 12.20 6.29 -2.60
C LEU A 96 11.15 6.54 -1.53
N ASP A 97 10.67 7.77 -1.43
CA ASP A 97 9.56 8.14 -0.58
C ASP A 97 8.31 8.42 -1.43
N LEU A 98 7.15 8.00 -0.92
CA LEU A 98 5.86 8.44 -1.43
C LEU A 98 5.10 9.13 -0.31
N GLN A 99 4.71 10.38 -0.55
CA GLN A 99 3.86 11.16 0.33
C GLN A 99 2.40 10.81 0.09
N CYS A 100 1.60 10.76 1.16
CA CYS A 100 0.19 10.47 1.09
C CYS A 100 -0.63 11.75 1.25
N HIS A 101 -1.48 12.01 0.27
CA HIS A 101 -2.49 13.05 0.33
C HIS A 101 -3.87 12.43 0.21
N VAL A 102 -4.83 12.86 1.02
CA VAL A 102 -6.23 12.44 0.90
C VAL A 102 -7.01 13.52 0.18
N GLN A 103 -7.84 13.09 -0.78
CA GLN A 103 -8.84 13.96 -1.39
C GLN A 103 -10.16 13.81 -0.63
N LEU A 104 -10.59 14.88 0.02
CA LEU A 104 -11.86 14.94 0.72
C LEU A 104 -13.03 15.06 -0.27
N HIS A 105 -14.25 14.79 0.19
CA HIS A 105 -15.45 14.94 -0.62
C HIS A 105 -15.64 16.37 -1.18
N SER A 106 -15.13 17.38 -0.47
CA SER A 106 -15.08 18.78 -0.93
C SER A 106 -14.14 19.03 -2.11
N GLY A 107 -13.34 18.03 -2.53
CA GLY A 107 -12.25 18.19 -3.50
C GLY A 107 -10.94 18.68 -2.89
N THR A 108 -10.93 19.09 -1.61
CA THR A 108 -9.71 19.55 -0.94
C THR A 108 -8.71 18.41 -0.77
N ILE A 109 -7.46 18.64 -1.17
CA ILE A 109 -6.35 17.70 -0.98
C ILE A 109 -5.60 18.09 0.29
N LYS A 110 -5.40 17.13 1.20
CA LYS A 110 -4.66 17.33 2.44
C LYS A 110 -3.59 16.26 2.60
N MET A 111 -2.39 16.68 2.98
CA MET A 111 -1.32 15.75 3.36
C MET A 111 -1.68 15.05 4.68
N ILE A 112 -1.48 13.73 4.75
CA ILE A 112 -1.86 12.92 5.91
C ILE A 112 -0.85 11.81 6.21
N PRO A 113 -0.77 11.32 7.45
CA PRO A 113 0.14 10.23 7.78
C PRO A 113 -0.16 8.98 6.96
N CYS A 114 0.82 8.49 6.18
CA CYS A 114 0.63 7.33 5.29
C CYS A 114 0.17 6.08 6.06
N GLU A 115 0.66 5.88 7.28
CA GLU A 115 0.27 4.75 8.13
C GLU A 115 -1.23 4.72 8.47
N LYS A 116 -1.96 5.83 8.31
CA LYS A 116 -3.40 5.89 8.58
C LYS A 116 -4.24 5.45 7.38
N VAL A 117 -3.68 5.46 6.17
CA VAL A 117 -4.46 5.29 4.93
C VAL A 117 -3.88 4.28 3.96
N LEU A 118 -2.60 3.95 4.09
CA LEU A 118 -1.90 3.05 3.18
C LEU A 118 -1.40 1.83 3.94
N ARG A 119 -1.52 0.67 3.33
CA ARG A 119 -0.80 -0.54 3.72
C ARG A 119 0.03 -1.00 2.54
N ALA A 120 1.26 -1.40 2.79
CA ALA A 120 2.16 -1.87 1.76
C ALA A 120 2.95 -3.09 2.24
N CYS A 121 3.36 -3.91 1.28
CA CYS A 121 4.20 -5.07 1.47
C CYS A 121 5.16 -5.21 0.28
N GLN A 122 6.21 -6.01 0.46
CA GLN A 122 7.20 -6.33 -0.55
C GLN A 122 7.06 -7.81 -0.94
N PHE A 123 7.08 -8.13 -2.23
CA PHE A 123 7.25 -9.53 -2.64
C PHE A 123 8.64 -10.02 -2.22
N SER A 124 8.67 -11.22 -1.63
CA SER A 124 9.92 -11.88 -1.22
C SER A 124 10.81 -12.22 -2.42
N GLN A 125 10.18 -12.68 -3.50
CA GLN A 125 10.84 -13.08 -4.75
C GLN A 125 9.97 -12.73 -5.95
N PHE A 126 10.62 -12.24 -7.01
CA PHE A 126 10.01 -12.04 -8.31
C PHE A 126 11.08 -12.13 -9.40
N TYR A 127 10.64 -12.44 -10.61
CA TYR A 127 11.41 -12.40 -11.84
C TYR A 127 10.72 -11.46 -12.83
N PHE A 128 11.49 -10.83 -13.71
CA PHE A 128 10.93 -10.00 -14.77
C PHE A 128 11.75 -10.12 -16.04
N GLN A 129 11.06 -10.30 -17.17
CA GLN A 129 11.67 -10.74 -18.44
C GLN A 129 12.54 -9.65 -19.10
N ASN A 130 12.25 -8.38 -18.85
CA ASN A 130 12.93 -7.24 -19.46
C ASN A 130 13.44 -6.28 -18.39
N PRO A 131 14.71 -6.44 -17.93
CA PRO A 131 15.30 -5.55 -16.94
C PRO A 131 15.35 -4.10 -17.43
N MET A 132 14.48 -3.25 -16.87
CA MET A 132 14.48 -1.81 -17.11
C MET A 132 15.28 -1.06 -16.05
N SER A 133 15.99 -0.03 -16.49
CA SER A 133 16.68 0.91 -15.59
C SER A 133 15.67 1.89 -15.00
N GLY A 134 15.55 1.92 -13.68
CA GLY A 134 14.67 2.85 -12.97
C GLY A 134 13.45 2.18 -12.36
N GLY A 135 12.91 2.80 -11.31
CA GLY A 135 11.63 2.39 -10.75
C GLY A 135 10.49 2.95 -11.58
N PHE A 136 9.31 2.35 -11.47
CA PHE A 136 8.09 2.78 -12.14
C PHE A 136 6.87 2.07 -11.56
N TRP A 137 5.69 2.63 -11.80
CA TRP A 137 4.41 1.98 -11.50
C TRP A 137 4.19 0.79 -12.43
N VAL A 138 4.18 -0.41 -11.87
CA VAL A 138 3.91 -1.65 -12.63
C VAL A 138 2.43 -1.70 -12.98
N VAL A 139 1.58 -1.42 -12.00
CA VAL A 139 0.13 -1.29 -12.14
C VAL A 139 -0.39 -0.27 -11.14
N GLU A 140 -1.47 0.38 -11.50
CA GLU A 140 -2.09 1.42 -10.67
C GLU A 140 -3.58 1.13 -10.50
N ASP A 141 -4.06 1.33 -9.27
CA ASP A 141 -5.48 1.41 -8.95
C ASP A 141 -6.33 0.24 -9.47
N LEU A 142 -5.99 -0.98 -9.09
CA LEU A 142 -6.70 -2.20 -9.49
C LEU A 142 -7.49 -2.83 -8.33
N PRO A 143 -8.60 -3.54 -8.60
CA PRO A 143 -9.16 -4.45 -7.62
C PRO A 143 -8.19 -5.61 -7.36
N ILE A 144 -8.18 -6.16 -6.14
CA ILE A 144 -7.26 -7.25 -5.75
C ILE A 144 -7.30 -8.44 -6.72
N LYS A 145 -8.50 -8.82 -7.20
CA LYS A 145 -8.69 -9.93 -8.14
C LYS A 145 -7.98 -9.76 -9.49
N ALA A 146 -7.72 -8.51 -9.89
CA ALA A 146 -7.04 -8.20 -11.16
C ALA A 146 -5.55 -7.90 -10.98
N LEU A 147 -5.11 -7.66 -9.74
CA LEU A 147 -3.77 -7.17 -9.43
C LEU A 147 -2.69 -8.09 -10.00
N GLU A 148 -2.75 -9.37 -9.65
CA GLU A 148 -1.79 -10.37 -10.08
C GLU A 148 -1.72 -10.51 -11.59
N LYS A 149 -2.86 -10.77 -12.23
CA LYS A 149 -2.93 -10.98 -13.67
C LYS A 149 -2.35 -9.79 -14.43
N ARG A 150 -2.52 -8.57 -13.90
CA ARG A 150 -1.95 -7.36 -14.52
C ARG A 150 -0.47 -7.17 -14.22
N ILE A 151 0.03 -7.59 -13.05
CA ILE A 151 1.48 -7.66 -12.78
C ILE A 151 2.15 -8.66 -13.73
N GLN A 152 1.57 -9.84 -13.93
CA GLN A 152 2.05 -10.86 -14.87
C GLN A 152 2.02 -10.37 -16.32
N ALA A 153 0.94 -9.70 -16.73
CA ALA A 153 0.84 -9.11 -18.07
C ALA A 153 1.89 -8.02 -18.33
N ARG A 154 2.52 -7.47 -17.29
CA ARG A 154 3.65 -6.54 -17.38
C ARG A 154 5.01 -7.24 -17.38
N GLY A 155 5.03 -8.57 -17.46
CA GLY A 155 6.23 -9.38 -17.51
C GLY A 155 6.83 -9.75 -16.15
N PHE A 156 6.10 -9.51 -15.05
CA PHE A 156 6.54 -9.85 -13.70
C PHE A 156 5.94 -11.17 -13.22
N HIS A 157 6.80 -12.12 -12.88
CA HIS A 157 6.44 -13.40 -12.30
C HIS A 157 6.77 -13.39 -10.82
N VAL A 158 5.75 -13.48 -9.97
CA VAL A 158 5.90 -13.49 -8.51
C VAL A 158 5.63 -14.90 -8.01
N THR A 159 6.58 -15.46 -7.25
CA THR A 159 6.44 -16.83 -6.72
C THR A 159 5.34 -16.84 -5.66
N GLY A 160 4.39 -17.78 -5.75
CA GLY A 160 3.39 -18.03 -4.70
C GLY A 160 2.00 -17.41 -4.92
N LEU A 161 1.74 -16.73 -6.04
CA LEU A 161 0.38 -16.37 -6.43
C LEU A 161 -0.25 -17.49 -7.28
N GLN A 162 -0.52 -18.65 -6.67
CA GLN A 162 -1.48 -19.58 -7.25
C GLN A 162 -2.84 -19.29 -6.63
N GLN A 163 -3.81 -19.04 -7.52
CA GLN A 163 -5.19 -18.69 -7.23
C GLN A 163 -5.79 -19.73 -6.26
N GLN A 164 -6.27 -19.25 -5.10
CA GLN A 164 -7.36 -19.89 -4.37
C GLN A 164 -8.67 -19.24 -4.79
#